data_AF-E9HED4-F1
#
_entry.id   AF-E9HED4-F1
#
_cell.length_a   1.000
_cell.length_b   1.000
_cell.length_c   1.000
_cell.angle_alpha   90.00
_cell.angle_beta   90.00
_cell.angle_gamma   90.00
#
_symmetry.space_group_name_H-M   'P 1'
#
loop_
_entity.id
_entity.type
_entity.pdbx_description
1 polymer ?
#
loop_
_entity_poly.entity_id
_entity_poly.type
_entity_poly.pdbx_seq_one_letter_code
_entity_poly.pdbx_strand_id
1 'polypeptide(L)'
;MFSSATSPLFTTSVLMVFMASWCVPAGRAQTYDRCQLARDLLHKYKLPANQISQWICLVRWESNFNTSAIGSLNSDGSLDHGLFQISDLFWCDHQQGMDSACGLTCESLRNEDIKDDVICAKRIFRQHQHLTGNGFNAWVAWRLHCQGDTDSYTADCNTSSSSPSAANDSSGADRERKPQLAAQPENPQQSNSNWLWSPFSQAFPTGWLFF
;
A
#
# COMPACT_ATOMS: atom_id res chain seq x y z
N MET A 1 -56.91 -50.55 -17.70
CA MET A 1 -55.45 -50.49 -17.79
C MET A 1 -55.03 -49.08 -17.40
N PHE A 2 -54.60 -48.87 -16.16
CA PHE A 2 -54.02 -47.60 -15.71
C PHE A 2 -52.51 -47.83 -15.57
N SER A 3 -51.72 -47.25 -16.48
CA SER A 3 -50.27 -47.24 -16.37
C SER A 3 -49.85 -46.02 -15.54
N SER A 4 -49.39 -46.27 -14.31
CA SER A 4 -48.73 -45.26 -13.50
C SER A 4 -47.30 -45.06 -13.98
N ALA A 5 -47.00 -43.87 -14.52
CA ALA A 5 -45.64 -43.46 -14.84
C ALA A 5 -44.98 -42.90 -13.57
N THR A 6 -44.04 -43.64 -13.00
CA THR A 6 -43.14 -43.15 -11.95
C THR A 6 -42.03 -42.31 -12.60
N SER A 7 -42.10 -40.99 -12.44
CA SER A 7 -41.03 -40.08 -12.83
C SER A 7 -39.82 -40.23 -11.88
N PRO A 8 -38.57 -40.27 -12.38
CA PRO A 8 -37.39 -40.45 -11.56
C PRO A 8 -37.06 -39.18 -10.77
N LEU A 9 -37.23 -39.25 -9.45
CA LEU A 9 -36.79 -38.28 -8.44
C LEU A 9 -35.27 -37.96 -8.49
N PHE A 10 -34.50 -38.69 -9.30
CA PHE A 10 -33.05 -38.50 -9.46
C PHE A 10 -32.67 -37.34 -10.39
N THR A 11 -33.58 -36.87 -11.25
CA THR A 11 -33.27 -35.79 -12.21
C THR A 11 -33.25 -34.40 -11.58
N THR A 12 -34.01 -34.19 -10.50
CA THR A 12 -34.09 -32.90 -9.80
C THR A 12 -32.88 -32.64 -8.91
N SER A 13 -32.30 -33.67 -8.30
CA SER A 13 -31.13 -33.55 -7.41
C SER A 13 -29.86 -33.14 -8.16
N VAL A 14 -29.68 -33.60 -9.39
CA VAL A 14 -28.52 -33.22 -10.22
C VAL A 14 -28.60 -31.73 -10.61
N LEU A 15 -29.80 -31.21 -10.90
CA LEU A 15 -30.00 -29.82 -11.29
C LEU A 15 -29.68 -28.83 -10.16
N MET A 16 -29.94 -29.20 -8.89
CA MET A 16 -29.65 -28.34 -7.74
C MET A 16 -28.15 -28.21 -7.42
N VAL A 17 -27.35 -29.23 -7.74
CA VAL A 17 -25.88 -29.19 -7.53
C VAL A 17 -25.20 -28.24 -8.53
N PHE A 18 -25.71 -28.14 -9.77
CA PHE A 18 -25.17 -27.20 -10.76
C PHE A 18 -25.45 -25.73 -10.44
N MET A 19 -26.58 -25.41 -9.79
CA MET A 19 -26.93 -24.03 -9.42
C MET A 19 -26.14 -23.52 -8.18
N ALA A 20 -25.67 -24.43 -7.31
CA ALA A 20 -24.90 -24.06 -6.12
C ALA A 20 -23.41 -23.75 -6.40
N SER A 21 -22.92 -24.01 -7.62
CA SER A 21 -21.50 -23.85 -7.97
C SER A 21 -21.13 -22.49 -8.59
N TRP A 22 -22.08 -21.57 -8.71
CA TRP A 22 -21.85 -20.18 -9.14
C TRP A 22 -21.93 -19.20 -7.97
N CYS A 23 -21.26 -19.51 -6.86
CA CYS A 23 -20.83 -18.45 -5.97
C CYS A 23 -19.62 -17.79 -6.62
N VAL A 24 -19.85 -16.86 -7.56
CA VAL A 24 -18.78 -15.95 -7.99
C VAL A 24 -18.45 -15.13 -6.75
N PRO A 25 -17.24 -15.26 -6.17
CA PRO A 25 -16.85 -14.33 -5.12
C PRO A 25 -16.95 -12.94 -5.72
N ALA A 26 -17.86 -12.12 -5.19
CA ALA A 26 -17.92 -10.72 -5.52
C ALA A 26 -16.52 -10.17 -5.19
N GLY A 27 -15.73 -9.84 -6.22
CA GLY A 27 -14.43 -9.23 -6.04
C GLY A 27 -14.60 -8.06 -5.09
N ARG A 28 -13.84 -8.04 -3.99
CA ARG A 28 -13.91 -6.93 -3.06
C ARG A 28 -13.48 -5.68 -3.82
N ALA A 29 -14.07 -4.54 -3.48
CA ALA A 29 -13.75 -3.28 -4.12
C ALA A 29 -12.22 -3.05 -4.06
N GLN A 30 -11.59 -2.87 -5.22
CA GLN A 30 -10.14 -2.61 -5.35
C GLN A 30 -9.73 -1.23 -4.81
N THR A 31 -10.68 -0.45 -4.27
CA THR A 31 -10.42 0.87 -3.70
C THR A 31 -10.20 0.75 -2.20
N TYR A 32 -9.01 1.11 -1.74
CA TYR A 32 -8.65 1.14 -0.32
C TYR A 32 -9.34 2.32 0.38
N ASP A 33 -9.98 2.08 1.53
CA ASP A 33 -10.51 3.20 2.33
C ASP A 33 -9.38 4.12 2.81
N ARG A 34 -9.52 5.44 2.61
CA ARG A 34 -8.48 6.43 2.92
C ARG A 34 -8.02 6.37 4.37
N CYS A 35 -8.95 6.31 5.32
CA CYS A 35 -8.59 6.32 6.74
C CYS A 35 -8.09 4.95 7.21
N GLN A 36 -8.58 3.87 6.63
CA GLN A 36 -8.02 2.54 6.83
C GLN A 36 -6.57 2.48 6.33
N LEU A 37 -6.30 2.98 5.13
CA LEU A 37 -4.95 3.06 4.59
C LEU A 37 -4.04 3.88 5.50
N ALA A 38 -4.50 5.05 5.97
CA ALA A 38 -3.72 5.89 6.90
C ALA A 38 -3.33 5.12 8.17
N ARG A 39 -4.29 4.41 8.77
CA ARG A 39 -4.04 3.57 9.95
C ARG A 39 -3.10 2.42 9.64
N ASP A 40 -3.26 1.75 8.51
CA ASP A 40 -2.42 0.61 8.13
C ASP A 40 -0.98 1.05 7.84
N LEU A 41 -0.78 2.14 7.10
CA LEU A 41 0.55 2.71 6.87
C LEU A 41 1.25 3.06 8.19
N LEU A 42 0.53 3.66 9.14
CA LEU A 42 1.07 4.01 10.45
C LEU A 42 1.35 2.79 11.33
N HIS A 43 0.35 1.94 11.53
CA HIS A 43 0.37 0.90 12.56
C HIS A 43 0.78 -0.48 12.05
N LYS A 44 0.39 -0.86 10.83
CA LYS A 44 0.73 -2.16 10.23
C LYS A 44 2.10 -2.11 9.56
N TYR A 45 2.35 -1.10 8.72
CA TYR A 45 3.56 -0.98 7.92
C TYR A 45 4.66 -0.09 8.54
N LYS A 46 4.35 0.55 9.67
CA LYS A 46 5.28 1.33 10.51
C LYS A 46 5.98 2.45 9.73
N LEU A 47 5.23 3.19 8.92
CA LEU A 47 5.73 4.42 8.31
C LEU A 47 5.79 5.55 9.37
N PRO A 48 6.71 6.51 9.23
CA PRO A 48 6.81 7.64 10.16
C PRO A 48 5.49 8.42 10.24
N ALA A 49 5.04 8.74 11.45
CA ALA A 49 3.76 9.43 11.68
C ALA A 49 3.68 10.78 10.93
N ASN A 50 4.78 11.52 10.86
CA ASN A 50 4.88 12.80 10.16
C ASN A 50 4.86 12.68 8.62
N GLN A 51 4.84 11.47 8.07
CA GLN A 51 4.75 11.23 6.63
C GLN A 51 3.38 10.71 6.21
N ILE A 52 2.51 10.30 7.14
CA ILE A 52 1.26 9.60 6.78
C ILE A 52 0.37 10.49 5.91
N SER A 53 0.19 11.76 6.28
CA SER A 53 -0.62 12.68 5.50
C SER A 53 -0.08 12.89 4.08
N GLN A 54 1.25 12.89 3.92
CA GLN A 54 1.92 12.96 2.61
C GLN A 54 1.71 11.70 1.76
N TRP A 55 1.81 10.51 2.36
CA TRP A 55 1.54 9.24 1.67
C TRP A 55 0.07 9.13 1.23
N ILE A 56 -0.87 9.60 2.05
CA ILE A 56 -2.29 9.62 1.69
C ILE A 56 -2.57 10.64 0.59
N CYS A 57 -1.90 11.78 0.59
CA CYS A 57 -1.96 12.73 -0.52
C CYS A 57 -1.43 12.11 -1.82
N LEU A 58 -0.24 11.49 -1.79
CA LEU A 58 0.35 10.80 -2.94
C LEU A 58 -0.64 9.79 -3.55
N VAL A 59 -1.13 8.85 -2.74
CA VAL A 59 -2.03 7.78 -3.23
C VAL A 59 -3.32 8.35 -3.82
N ARG A 60 -3.83 9.48 -3.30
CA ARG A 60 -5.01 10.12 -3.87
C ARG A 60 -4.78 10.56 -5.32
N TRP A 61 -3.62 11.15 -5.59
CA TRP A 61 -3.31 11.73 -6.90
C TRP A 61 -2.69 10.73 -7.88
N GLU A 62 -2.11 9.64 -7.38
CA GLU A 62 -1.58 8.57 -8.21
C GLU A 62 -2.68 7.61 -8.69
N SER A 63 -3.48 7.08 -7.76
CA SER A 63 -4.41 5.97 -8.06
C SER A 63 -5.84 6.21 -7.61
N ASN A 64 -6.12 7.32 -6.94
CA ASN A 64 -7.37 7.54 -6.21
C ASN A 64 -7.73 6.35 -5.32
N PHE A 65 -6.72 5.84 -4.61
CA PHE A 65 -6.79 4.68 -3.71
C PHE A 65 -7.12 3.33 -4.39
N ASN A 66 -7.07 3.24 -5.72
CA ASN A 66 -7.30 1.98 -6.43
C ASN A 66 -6.03 1.11 -6.42
N THR A 67 -6.05 0.00 -5.69
CA THR A 67 -4.92 -0.93 -5.58
C THR A 67 -4.63 -1.66 -6.89
N SER A 68 -5.58 -1.73 -7.82
CA SER A 68 -5.40 -2.36 -9.13
C SER A 68 -5.23 -1.35 -10.27
N ALA A 69 -4.91 -0.09 -9.95
CA ALA A 69 -4.70 0.95 -10.96
C ALA A 69 -3.58 0.58 -11.94
N ILE A 70 -3.80 0.92 -13.20
CA ILE A 70 -2.78 0.91 -14.25
C ILE A 70 -2.72 2.33 -14.79
N GLY A 71 -1.53 2.93 -14.73
CA GLY A 71 -1.26 4.26 -15.22
C GLY A 71 -1.38 4.35 -16.74
N SER A 72 -1.42 5.58 -17.24
CA SER A 72 -1.29 5.80 -18.69
C SER A 72 0.13 5.45 -19.14
N LEU A 73 0.29 5.20 -20.43
CA LEU A 73 1.62 4.96 -21.00
C LEU A 73 2.51 6.19 -20.79
N ASN A 74 3.64 5.99 -20.14
CA ASN A 74 4.66 7.02 -19.96
C ASN A 74 5.37 7.32 -21.29
N SER A 75 6.07 8.45 -21.36
CA SER A 75 6.78 8.86 -22.59
C SER A 75 7.85 7.88 -23.06
N ASP A 76 8.35 7.05 -22.16
CA ASP A 76 9.33 5.99 -22.40
C ASP A 76 8.70 4.63 -22.76
N GLY A 77 7.36 4.55 -22.77
CA GLY A 77 6.61 3.32 -23.03
C GLY A 77 6.41 2.43 -21.80
N SER A 78 6.83 2.86 -20.61
CA SER A 78 6.57 2.15 -19.35
C SER A 78 5.13 2.38 -18.86
N LEU A 79 4.68 1.50 -17.96
CA LEU A 79 3.42 1.62 -17.24
C LEU A 79 3.69 1.69 -15.74
N ASP A 80 2.81 2.43 -15.05
CA ASP A 80 2.81 2.52 -13.60
C ASP A 80 1.72 1.64 -13.00
N HIS A 81 2.06 0.92 -11.92
CA HIS A 81 1.22 -0.14 -11.38
C HIS A 81 0.81 0.13 -9.94
N GLY A 82 -0.45 -0.13 -9.65
CA GLY A 82 -0.96 -0.27 -8.29
C GLY A 82 -1.18 1.03 -7.54
N LEU A 83 -1.30 0.88 -6.23
CA LEU A 83 -1.71 1.95 -5.30
C LEU A 83 -0.78 3.18 -5.34
N PHE A 84 0.53 2.94 -5.51
CA PHE A 84 1.56 3.97 -5.53
C PHE A 84 2.10 4.26 -6.94
N GLN A 85 1.47 3.73 -7.99
CA GLN A 85 1.89 3.93 -9.39
C GLN A 85 3.40 3.67 -9.57
N ILE A 86 3.81 2.44 -9.28
CA ILE A 86 5.22 2.02 -9.35
C ILE A 86 5.53 1.58 -10.78
N SER A 87 6.54 2.21 -11.39
CA SER A 87 6.93 1.98 -12.79
C SER A 87 7.55 0.60 -13.05
N ASP A 88 7.10 -0.06 -14.12
CA ASP A 88 7.70 -1.28 -14.66
C ASP A 88 9.00 -1.07 -15.44
N LEU A 89 9.47 0.18 -15.57
CA LEU A 89 10.75 0.46 -16.19
C LEU A 89 11.94 -0.05 -15.36
N PHE A 90 11.80 -0.01 -14.02
CA PHE A 90 12.90 -0.35 -13.10
C PHE A 90 12.46 -1.15 -11.86
N TRP A 91 11.22 -1.00 -11.39
CA TRP A 91 10.87 -1.43 -10.03
C TRP A 91 10.20 -2.80 -9.98
N CYS A 92 9.36 -3.13 -10.96
CA CYS A 92 8.72 -4.43 -11.11
C CYS A 92 9.00 -5.00 -12.50
N ASP A 93 8.74 -6.30 -12.69
CA ASP A 93 8.79 -6.92 -14.02
C ASP A 93 7.53 -7.71 -14.34
N HIS A 94 7.27 -7.97 -15.63
CA HIS A 94 6.13 -8.74 -16.10
C HIS A 94 6.36 -10.26 -15.99
N GLN A 95 7.61 -10.72 -15.82
CA GLN A 95 7.94 -12.14 -15.67
C GLN A 95 8.65 -12.44 -14.35
N GLN A 96 8.41 -13.63 -13.81
CA GLN A 96 9.01 -14.06 -12.56
C GLN A 96 10.47 -14.49 -12.81
N GLY A 97 11.44 -13.86 -12.13
CA GLY A 97 12.87 -14.20 -12.24
C GLY A 97 13.76 -13.18 -12.96
N MET A 98 13.25 -11.99 -13.29
CA MET A 98 14.02 -10.88 -13.85
C MET A 98 14.53 -9.92 -12.77
N ASP A 99 15.59 -9.17 -13.08
CA ASP A 99 16.30 -8.24 -12.17
C ASP A 99 15.54 -6.91 -11.91
N SER A 100 14.27 -6.97 -11.51
CA SER A 100 13.54 -5.77 -11.08
C SER A 100 14.10 -5.27 -9.75
N ALA A 101 14.15 -3.95 -9.56
CA ALA A 101 14.74 -3.38 -8.35
C ALA A 101 13.98 -3.84 -7.09
N CYS A 102 12.66 -4.04 -7.12
CA CYS A 102 11.93 -4.55 -5.97
C CYS A 102 11.84 -6.08 -5.90
N GLY A 103 12.30 -6.81 -6.92
CA GLY A 103 12.31 -8.28 -6.94
C GLY A 103 10.90 -8.90 -6.93
N LEU A 104 9.95 -8.22 -7.56
CA LEU A 104 8.52 -8.60 -7.62
C LEU A 104 7.96 -8.44 -9.04
N THR A 105 6.80 -9.03 -9.27
CA THR A 105 6.08 -8.89 -10.54
C THR A 105 5.13 -7.69 -10.52
N CYS A 106 4.89 -7.03 -11.66
CA CYS A 106 3.97 -5.89 -11.71
C CYS A 106 2.52 -6.27 -11.40
N GLU A 107 2.15 -7.54 -11.59
CA GLU A 107 0.85 -8.08 -11.18
C GLU A 107 0.70 -8.11 -9.65
N SER A 108 1.78 -8.32 -8.89
CA SER A 108 1.69 -8.37 -7.43
C SER A 108 1.36 -7.00 -6.83
N LEU A 109 1.73 -5.92 -7.52
CA LEU A 109 1.34 -4.55 -7.16
C LEU A 109 -0.14 -4.21 -7.46
N ARG A 110 -0.88 -5.11 -8.11
CA ARG A 110 -2.27 -4.84 -8.55
C ARG A 110 -3.33 -5.66 -7.82
N ASN A 111 -2.99 -6.22 -6.66
CA ASN A 111 -3.90 -7.03 -5.84
C ASN A 111 -4.41 -6.27 -4.59
N GLU A 112 -5.12 -6.96 -3.69
CA GLU A 112 -5.69 -6.38 -2.47
C GLU A 112 -4.67 -6.28 -1.31
N ASP A 113 -3.61 -7.10 -1.29
CA ASP A 113 -2.57 -7.09 -0.25
C ASP A 113 -1.42 -6.16 -0.63
N ILE A 114 -1.49 -4.92 -0.15
CA ILE A 114 -0.51 -3.87 -0.48
C ILE A 114 0.86 -4.02 0.22
N LYS A 115 1.18 -5.20 0.75
CA LYS A 115 2.38 -5.38 1.58
C LYS A 115 3.66 -5.20 0.77
N ASP A 116 3.73 -5.83 -0.39
CA ASP A 116 4.84 -5.72 -1.33
C ASP A 116 4.90 -4.32 -1.96
N ASP A 117 3.75 -3.71 -2.26
CA ASP A 117 3.65 -2.30 -2.68
C ASP A 117 4.34 -1.37 -1.70
N VAL A 118 3.98 -1.46 -0.41
CA VAL A 118 4.53 -0.59 0.63
C VAL A 118 6.03 -0.84 0.84
N ILE A 119 6.49 -2.09 0.72
CA ILE A 119 7.92 -2.42 0.80
C ILE A 119 8.67 -1.76 -0.36
N CYS A 120 8.14 -1.85 -1.58
CA CYS A 120 8.74 -1.27 -2.77
C CYS A 120 8.73 0.26 -2.70
N ALA A 121 7.59 0.88 -2.35
CA ALA A 121 7.48 2.33 -2.17
C ALA A 121 8.48 2.88 -1.13
N LYS A 122 8.69 2.17 0.00
CA LYS A 122 9.72 2.53 0.99
C LYS A 122 11.15 2.44 0.43
N ARG A 123 11.41 1.50 -0.50
CA ARG A 123 12.70 1.42 -1.19
C ARG A 123 12.89 2.60 -2.12
N ILE A 124 11.89 2.92 -2.95
CA ILE A 124 11.88 4.08 -3.85
C ILE A 124 12.10 5.37 -3.07
N PHE A 125 11.34 5.56 -1.98
CA PHE A 125 11.45 6.71 -1.09
C PHE A 125 12.87 6.86 -0.55
N ARG A 126 13.48 5.79 0.00
CA ARG A 126 14.85 5.86 0.55
C ARG A 126 15.89 6.19 -0.52
N GLN A 127 15.75 5.62 -1.71
CA GLN A 127 16.64 5.92 -2.83
C GLN A 127 16.57 7.40 -3.19
N HIS A 128 15.37 7.96 -3.37
CA HIS A 128 15.21 9.38 -3.73
C HIS A 128 15.50 10.34 -2.59
N GLN A 129 15.32 9.90 -1.34
CA GLN A 129 15.75 10.65 -0.16
C GLN A 129 17.26 10.83 -0.16
N HIS A 130 18.00 9.80 -0.56
CA HIS A 130 19.46 9.87 -0.70
C HIS A 130 19.89 10.76 -1.87
N LEU A 131 19.19 10.67 -3.02
CA LEU A 131 19.56 11.41 -4.23
C LEU A 131 19.19 12.90 -4.20
N THR A 132 18.03 13.24 -3.62
CA THR A 132 17.44 14.58 -3.76
C THR A 132 17.19 15.28 -2.42
N GLY A 133 17.39 14.61 -1.29
CA GLY A 133 17.07 15.13 0.04
C GLY A 133 15.58 15.05 0.41
N ASN A 134 14.70 14.59 -0.50
CA ASN A 134 13.29 14.31 -0.22
C ASN A 134 12.82 13.06 -0.96
N GLY A 135 12.45 12.02 -0.23
CA GLY A 135 12.04 10.74 -0.81
C GLY A 135 10.77 10.80 -1.67
N PHE A 136 9.89 11.77 -1.45
CA PHE A 136 8.68 11.91 -2.26
C PHE A 136 8.93 12.49 -3.66
N ASN A 137 10.13 13.02 -3.94
CA ASN A 137 10.49 13.50 -5.27
C ASN A 137 10.54 12.40 -6.34
N ALA A 138 10.40 11.12 -5.96
CA ALA A 138 10.25 10.02 -6.91
C ALA A 138 8.92 10.05 -7.69
N TRP A 139 7.93 10.79 -7.17
CA TRP A 139 6.58 10.84 -7.75
C TRP A 139 6.25 12.25 -8.24
N VAL A 140 5.93 12.36 -9.53
CA VAL A 140 5.56 13.63 -10.15
C VAL A 140 4.24 14.14 -9.58
N ALA A 141 3.25 13.27 -9.35
CA ALA A 141 1.96 13.68 -8.80
C ALA A 141 2.10 14.29 -7.40
N TRP A 142 3.00 13.75 -6.58
CA TRP A 142 3.29 14.34 -5.26
C TRP A 142 3.87 15.75 -5.39
N ARG A 143 4.83 15.95 -6.31
CA ARG A 143 5.42 17.28 -6.55
C ARG A 143 4.37 18.30 -6.99
N LEU A 144 3.39 17.88 -7.78
CA LEU A 144 2.34 18.76 -8.31
C LEU A 144 1.22 19.05 -7.30
N HIS A 145 0.92 18.13 -6.39
CA HIS A 145 -0.31 18.18 -5.60
C HIS A 145 -0.14 18.12 -4.08
N CYS A 146 1.03 17.74 -3.59
CA CYS A 146 1.26 17.41 -2.17
C CYS A 146 2.41 18.18 -1.53
N GLN A 147 3.07 19.09 -2.26
CA GLN A 147 4.06 19.96 -1.66
C GLN A 147 3.41 20.91 -0.64
N GLY A 148 3.94 20.92 0.57
CA GLY A 148 3.44 21.74 1.67
C GLY A 148 2.61 20.94 2.68
N ASP A 149 1.55 21.57 3.18
CA ASP A 149 0.70 21.01 4.23
C ASP A 149 -0.31 20.00 3.65
N THR A 150 -0.22 18.76 4.13
CA THR A 150 -1.11 17.66 3.76
C THR A 150 -2.02 17.21 4.89
N ASP A 151 -2.06 17.89 6.04
CA ASP A 151 -2.75 17.41 7.24
C ASP A 151 -4.25 17.19 7.03
N SER A 152 -4.86 17.98 6.14
CA SER A 152 -6.27 17.82 5.73
C SER A 152 -6.59 16.44 5.14
N TYR A 153 -5.61 15.71 4.60
CA TYR A 153 -5.81 14.36 4.05
C TYR A 153 -6.04 13.30 5.14
N THR A 154 -5.73 13.61 6.40
CA THR A 154 -5.89 12.70 7.54
C THR A 154 -6.60 13.33 8.73
N ALA A 155 -7.02 14.59 8.65
CA ALA A 155 -7.59 15.34 9.77
C ALA A 155 -8.85 14.71 10.38
N ASP A 156 -9.67 14.07 9.55
CA ASP A 156 -10.91 13.38 9.95
C ASP A 156 -10.71 11.88 10.21
N CYS A 157 -9.49 11.37 10.01
CA CYS A 157 -9.18 9.98 10.32
C CYS A 157 -8.97 9.85 11.82
N ASN A 158 -9.90 9.19 12.50
CA ASN A 158 -9.68 8.76 13.87
C ASN A 158 -8.56 7.71 13.88
N THR A 159 -7.33 8.14 14.18
CA THR A 159 -6.15 7.25 14.27
C THR A 159 -6.14 6.49 15.59
N SER A 160 -7.02 6.81 16.53
CA SER A 160 -7.39 5.91 17.61
C SER A 160 -8.18 4.74 17.01
N SER A 161 -7.76 3.53 17.32
CA SER A 161 -8.33 2.26 16.89
C SER A 161 -9.81 2.08 17.29
N SER A 162 -10.74 2.75 16.62
CA SER A 162 -12.16 2.45 16.69
C SER A 162 -12.68 2.15 15.29
N SER A 163 -12.64 0.86 14.95
CA SER A 163 -13.53 0.33 13.91
C SER A 163 -14.98 0.49 14.40
N PRO A 164 -15.95 0.88 13.54
CA PRO A 164 -17.32 1.11 13.97
C PRO A 164 -18.09 -0.21 14.04
N SER A 165 -18.39 -0.70 15.25
CA SER A 165 -19.49 -1.64 15.50
C SER A 165 -19.81 -1.76 17.00
N ALA A 166 -21.09 -1.49 17.32
CA ALA A 166 -21.86 -1.93 18.49
C ALA A 166 -21.55 -1.33 19.90
N ALA A 167 -22.44 -0.41 20.27
CA ALA A 167 -23.18 -0.28 21.54
C ALA A 167 -22.52 -0.64 22.89
N ASN A 168 -22.60 0.35 23.81
CA ASN A 168 -22.72 0.27 25.27
C ASN A 168 -21.85 -0.74 26.04
N ASP A 169 -20.96 -0.25 26.89
CA ASP A 169 -21.26 -0.23 28.33
C ASP A 169 -20.38 0.76 29.08
N SER A 170 -20.93 1.31 30.15
CA SER A 170 -20.30 2.25 31.06
C SER A 170 -19.50 1.51 32.11
N SER A 171 -18.47 2.18 32.64
CA SER A 171 -18.10 2.25 34.08
C SER A 171 -16.62 1.97 34.37
N GLY A 172 -15.97 2.99 34.94
CA GLY A 172 -15.23 2.85 36.19
C GLY A 172 -13.77 2.40 36.11
N ALA A 173 -12.86 3.32 36.45
CA ALA A 173 -12.10 3.30 37.70
C ALA A 173 -10.70 3.91 37.50
N ASP A 174 -10.44 4.94 38.30
CA ASP A 174 -9.15 5.58 38.50
C ASP A 174 -8.02 4.58 38.78
N ARG A 175 -6.86 4.84 38.18
CA ARG A 175 -5.60 4.25 38.65
C ARG A 175 -4.49 5.30 38.66
N GLU A 176 -4.21 5.71 39.89
CA GLU A 176 -3.06 6.42 40.44
C GLU A 176 -1.79 6.38 39.58
N ARG A 177 -1.26 7.58 39.27
CA ARG A 177 0.01 7.82 38.56
C ARG A 177 1.17 7.84 39.56
N LYS A 178 2.09 6.87 39.48
CA LYS A 178 3.41 6.92 40.13
C LYS A 178 4.41 7.67 39.21
N PRO A 179 5.23 8.60 39.72
CA PRO A 179 6.16 9.37 38.89
C PRO A 179 7.35 8.52 38.42
N GLN A 180 7.67 8.62 37.11
CA GLN A 180 8.90 8.08 36.53
C GLN A 180 10.03 9.11 36.62
N LEU A 181 11.17 8.59 37.07
CA LEU A 181 12.46 9.26 37.20
C LEU A 181 13.09 9.50 35.82
N ALA A 182 13.71 10.67 35.66
CA ALA A 182 14.28 11.19 34.43
C ALA A 182 15.33 10.28 33.76
N ALA A 183 15.24 10.14 32.43
CA ALA A 183 16.29 9.57 31.60
C ALA A 183 17.13 10.70 30.97
N GLN A 184 18.45 10.57 31.05
CA GLN A 184 19.46 11.48 30.48
C GLN A 184 19.65 11.24 28.96
N PRO A 185 20.18 12.21 28.19
CA PRO A 185 20.33 12.12 26.74
C PRO A 185 21.55 11.28 26.31
N GLU A 186 21.36 10.41 25.32
CA GLU A 186 22.43 9.73 24.58
C GLU A 186 23.03 10.63 23.49
N ASN A 187 24.36 10.59 23.40
CA ASN A 187 25.24 11.42 22.58
C ASN A 187 25.36 10.85 21.13
N PRO A 188 25.14 11.64 20.07
CA PRO A 188 25.22 11.16 18.69
C PRO A 188 26.64 11.28 18.11
N GLN A 189 27.53 10.36 18.46
CA GLN A 189 28.74 10.11 17.67
C GLN A 189 29.11 8.63 17.70
N GLN A 190 28.59 7.86 16.75
CA GLN A 190 29.32 6.70 16.23
C GLN A 190 28.87 6.45 14.77
N SER A 191 29.35 7.33 13.89
CA SER A 191 29.41 7.12 12.44
C SER A 191 30.27 5.88 12.18
N ASN A 192 29.66 4.76 11.80
CA ASN A 192 30.42 3.59 11.36
C ASN A 192 30.55 3.61 9.84
N SER A 193 31.75 3.97 9.39
CA SER A 193 32.18 4.11 8.00
C SER A 193 32.46 2.74 7.38
N ASN A 194 31.46 2.13 6.75
CA ASN A 194 31.69 0.87 6.01
C ASN A 194 30.75 0.65 4.81
N TRP A 195 30.40 1.73 4.08
CA TRP A 195 29.57 1.64 2.87
C TRP A 195 30.34 1.75 1.55
N LEU A 196 31.68 1.71 1.59
CA LEU A 196 32.52 2.00 0.41
C LEU A 196 32.68 0.84 -0.58
N TRP A 197 31.95 -0.28 -0.46
CA TRP A 197 32.10 -1.43 -1.39
C TRP A 197 30.79 -2.17 -1.71
N SER A 198 29.67 -1.48 -1.90
CA SER A 198 28.46 -2.11 -2.46
C SER A 198 28.46 -2.03 -4.00
N PRO A 199 28.06 -3.07 -4.75
CA PRO A 199 28.17 -3.11 -6.22
C PRO A 199 27.18 -2.19 -6.97
N PHE A 200 26.44 -1.33 -6.25
CA PHE A 200 25.45 -0.39 -6.79
C PHE A 200 25.99 1.03 -7.03
N SER A 201 27.30 1.19 -7.20
CA SER A 201 27.92 2.48 -7.56
C SER A 201 27.88 2.80 -9.06
N GLN A 202 26.91 2.27 -9.81
CA GLN A 202 26.69 2.77 -11.17
C GLN A 202 25.96 4.09 -11.08
N ALA A 203 26.68 5.17 -11.35
CA ALA A 203 26.10 6.46 -11.61
C ALA A 203 25.03 6.30 -12.69
N PHE A 204 23.76 6.48 -12.32
CA PHE A 204 22.72 6.73 -13.30
C PHE A 204 23.11 7.98 -14.09
N PRO A 205 22.96 8.00 -15.42
CA PRO A 205 23.29 9.16 -16.23
C PRO A 205 22.59 10.37 -15.65
N THR A 206 23.33 11.46 -15.43
CA THR A 206 22.93 12.70 -14.76
C THR A 206 21.82 13.49 -15.48
N GLY A 207 21.04 12.85 -16.35
CA GLY A 207 19.95 13.43 -17.11
C GLY A 207 18.54 13.21 -16.56
N TRP A 208 18.35 12.40 -15.51
CA TRP A 208 17.00 11.95 -15.08
C TRP A 208 16.54 12.55 -13.75
N LEU A 209 16.93 13.80 -13.47
CA LEU A 209 16.33 14.62 -12.41
C LEU A 209 15.12 15.45 -12.89
N PHE A 210 14.61 15.17 -14.09
CA PHE A 210 13.49 15.89 -14.69
C PHE A 210 12.46 14.96 -15.30
N PHE A 211 11.86 14.08 -14.49
CA PHE A 211 10.46 13.72 -14.66
C PHE A 211 9.81 13.84 -13.29
#